data_AF-A0A831M190-F1
#
_entry.id   AF-A0A831M190-F1
#
_cell.length_a   1.000
_cell.length_b   1.000
_cell.length_c   1.000
_cell.angle_alpha   90.00
_cell.angle_beta   90.00
_cell.angle_gamma   90.00
#
_symmetry.space_group_name_H-M   'P 1'
#
loop_
_entity.id
_entity.type
_entity.pdbx_description
1 polymer ?
#
loop_
_entity_poly.entity_id
_entity_poly.type
_entity_poly.pdbx_seq_one_letter_code
_entity_poly.pdbx_strand_id
1 'polypeptide(L)'
;MLELFVGMMKEEWRVHATMFGSLSFALYPVLIFAIAFMGSFLLPLIRPLLPFGDLALLTHALFLLLGLMIGAFGLLMNEVMERRFGEASTLAYAARTLPVPEWLLFATFVVKDTVYYFALWVLPFVAGFALASPFVGVPLTVPALLLLTLSLSFLTGLAAAFFLSTVYT
;
A
#
# COMPACT_ATOMS: atom_id res chain seq x y z
N MET A 1 15.66 5.30 16.16
CA MET A 1 14.34 5.47 15.51
C MET A 1 14.45 5.42 13.99
N LEU A 2 15.18 6.34 13.37
CA LEU A 2 15.35 6.37 11.91
C LEU A 2 16.12 5.14 11.37
N GLU A 3 17.12 4.67 12.11
CA GLU A 3 17.86 3.45 11.76
C GLU A 3 16.98 2.19 11.76
N LEU A 4 16.08 2.06 12.75
CA LEU A 4 15.10 0.97 12.82
C LEU A 4 14.14 1.02 11.64
N PHE A 5 13.57 2.20 11.36
CA PHE A 5 12.70 2.41 10.20
C PHE A 5 13.39 2.05 8.89
N VAL A 6 14.61 2.56 8.66
CA VAL A 6 15.40 2.25 7.45
C VAL A 6 15.77 0.77 7.38
N GLY A 7 16.09 0.15 8.50
CA GLY A 7 16.35 -1.29 8.59
C GLY A 7 15.13 -2.11 8.14
N MET A 8 13.95 -1.80 8.67
CA MET A 8 12.70 -2.47 8.31
C MET A 8 12.30 -2.24 6.84
N MET A 9 12.54 -1.05 6.30
CA MET A 9 12.30 -0.74 4.88
C MET A 9 13.21 -1.56 3.96
N LYS A 10 14.50 -1.67 4.30
CA LYS A 10 15.47 -2.48 3.55
C LYS A 10 15.15 -3.96 3.61
N GLU A 11 14.70 -4.45 4.75
CA GLU A 11 14.27 -5.83 4.91
C GLU A 11 13.05 -6.13 4.05
N GLU A 12 12.01 -5.28 4.10
CA GLU A 12 10.81 -5.43 3.29
C GLU A 12 11.17 -5.52 1.80
N TRP A 13 12.03 -4.61 1.35
CA TRP A 13 12.57 -4.64 -0.01
C TRP A 13 13.30 -5.95 -0.32
N ARG A 14 14.17 -6.44 0.57
CA ARG A 14 14.91 -7.69 0.39
C ARG A 14 13.97 -8.88 0.27
N VAL A 15 12.93 -8.96 1.10
CA VAL A 15 11.92 -10.04 1.06
C VAL A 15 11.21 -10.04 -0.29
N HIS A 16 10.65 -8.90 -0.71
CA HIS A 16 9.95 -8.79 -1.99
C HIS A 16 10.87 -9.02 -3.19
N ALA A 17 12.09 -8.47 -3.17
CA ALA A 17 13.07 -8.66 -4.23
C ALA A 17 13.51 -10.13 -4.35
N THR A 18 13.56 -10.89 -3.24
CA THR A 18 13.86 -12.33 -3.27
C THR A 18 12.69 -13.14 -3.84
N MET A 19 11.45 -12.74 -3.55
CA MET A 19 10.25 -13.45 -4.02
C MET A 19 9.89 -13.14 -5.48
N PHE A 20 9.96 -11.88 -5.90
CA PHE A 20 9.47 -11.41 -7.21
C PHE A 20 10.60 -11.00 -8.17
N GLY A 21 11.84 -10.92 -7.70
CA GLY A 21 12.96 -10.34 -8.42
C GLY A 21 13.09 -8.83 -8.18
N SER A 22 14.31 -8.35 -8.00
CA SER A 22 14.61 -6.95 -7.67
C SER A 22 14.11 -5.96 -8.73
N LEU A 23 14.26 -6.30 -10.02
CA LEU A 23 13.83 -5.45 -11.12
C LEU A 23 12.30 -5.39 -11.23
N SER A 24 11.62 -6.54 -11.16
CA SER A 24 10.16 -6.62 -11.22
C SER A 24 9.50 -5.81 -10.12
N PHE A 25 10.06 -5.91 -8.90
CA PHE A 25 9.56 -5.15 -7.76
C PHE A 25 9.79 -3.64 -7.91
N ALA A 26 10.97 -3.22 -8.40
CA ALA A 26 11.27 -1.81 -8.66
C ALA A 26 10.38 -1.19 -9.75
N LEU A 27 10.01 -1.97 -10.76
CA LEU A 27 9.14 -1.54 -11.85
C LEU A 27 7.65 -1.56 -11.49
N TYR A 28 7.28 -2.13 -10.35
CA TYR A 28 5.90 -2.28 -9.96
C TYR A 28 5.11 -0.95 -9.85
N PRO A 29 5.65 0.12 -9.21
CA PRO A 29 5.00 1.42 -9.20
C PRO A 29 4.88 2.03 -10.60
N VAL A 30 5.86 1.79 -11.47
CA VAL A 30 5.85 2.25 -12.86
C VAL A 30 4.73 1.58 -13.65
N LEU A 31 4.51 0.28 -13.42
CA LEU A 31 3.40 -0.46 -14.02
C LEU A 31 2.05 0.10 -13.55
N ILE A 32 1.87 0.33 -12.25
CA ILE A 32 0.64 0.93 -11.70
C ILE A 32 0.38 2.29 -12.32
N PHE A 33 1.42 3.13 -12.38
CA PHE A 33 1.35 4.44 -13.03
C PHE A 33 0.92 4.31 -14.50
N ALA A 34 1.55 3.42 -15.27
CA ALA A 34 1.26 3.22 -16.68
C ALA A 34 -0.17 2.71 -16.90
N ILE A 35 -0.65 1.77 -16.07
CA ILE A 35 -2.02 1.27 -16.12
C ILE A 35 -3.02 2.37 -15.78
N ALA A 36 -2.77 3.15 -14.73
CA ALA A 36 -3.65 4.25 -14.35
C ALA A 36 -3.70 5.34 -15.43
N PHE A 37 -2.55 5.70 -15.98
CA PHE A 37 -2.43 6.66 -17.09
C PHE A 37 -3.19 6.17 -18.33
N MET A 38 -2.91 4.95 -18.80
CA MET A 38 -3.56 4.40 -19.98
C MET A 38 -5.05 4.15 -19.77
N GLY A 39 -5.44 3.61 -18.62
CA GLY A 39 -6.84 3.33 -18.27
C GLY A 39 -7.70 4.60 -18.21
N SER A 40 -7.09 5.75 -17.90
CA SER A 40 -7.79 7.04 -17.87
C SER A 40 -8.35 7.45 -19.23
N PHE A 41 -7.70 7.07 -20.33
CA PHE A 41 -8.19 7.34 -21.68
C PHE A 41 -9.45 6.55 -22.04
N LEU A 42 -9.78 5.51 -21.28
CA LEU A 42 -11.03 4.75 -21.43
C LEU A 42 -12.21 5.43 -20.73
N LEU A 43 -11.97 6.44 -19.88
CA LEU A 43 -13.05 7.12 -19.15
C LEU A 43 -14.16 7.67 -20.05
N PRO A 44 -13.90 8.32 -21.20
CA PRO A 44 -14.97 8.79 -22.09
C PRO A 44 -15.86 7.66 -22.61
N LEU A 45 -15.30 6.46 -22.79
CA LEU A 45 -16.03 5.27 -23.25
C LEU A 45 -16.83 4.61 -22.10
N ILE A 46 -16.32 4.66 -20.87
CA ILE A 46 -16.93 4.00 -19.71
C ILE A 46 -18.02 4.88 -19.06
N ARG A 47 -17.85 6.21 -19.06
CA ARG A 47 -18.78 7.17 -18.41
C ARG A 47 -20.26 7.00 -18.75
N PRO A 48 -20.66 6.67 -20.01
CA PRO A 48 -22.08 6.45 -20.33
C PRO A 48 -22.69 5.22 -19.66
N LEU A 49 -21.85 4.23 -19.28
CA LEU A 49 -22.26 2.97 -18.67
C LEU A 49 -22.13 3.00 -17.14
N LEU A 50 -21.09 3.69 -16.65
CA LEU A 50 -20.76 3.79 -15.23
C LEU A 50 -20.56 5.27 -14.87
N PRO A 51 -21.51 5.87 -14.14
CA PRO A 51 -21.37 7.22 -13.61
C PRO A 51 -20.09 7.39 -12.80
N PHE A 52 -19.59 8.62 -12.74
CA PHE A 52 -18.37 8.95 -12.00
C PHE A 52 -18.44 8.58 -10.51
N GLY A 53 -19.61 8.72 -9.89
CA GLY A 53 -19.80 8.35 -8.48
C GLY A 53 -19.52 6.87 -8.23
N ASP A 54 -19.98 6.00 -9.13
CA ASP A 54 -19.81 4.55 -8.99
C ASP A 54 -18.37 4.12 -9.25
N LEU A 55 -17.71 4.72 -10.25
CA LEU A 55 -16.27 4.51 -10.49
C LEU A 55 -15.43 4.97 -9.30
N ALA A 56 -15.76 6.12 -8.73
CA ALA A 56 -15.09 6.61 -7.54
C ALA A 56 -15.31 5.65 -6.38
N LEU A 57 -16.55 5.25 -6.10
CA LEU A 57 -16.88 4.32 -5.02
C LEU A 57 -16.12 2.99 -5.16
N LEU A 58 -16.12 2.40 -6.36
CA LEU A 58 -15.39 1.16 -6.64
C LEU A 58 -13.89 1.34 -6.39
N THR A 59 -13.31 2.45 -6.86
CA THR A 59 -11.88 2.74 -6.64
C THR A 59 -11.58 2.86 -5.14
N HIS A 60 -12.40 3.56 -4.36
CA HIS A 60 -12.23 3.63 -2.90
C HIS A 60 -12.38 2.25 -2.26
N ALA A 61 -13.38 1.46 -2.65
CA ALA A 61 -13.56 0.11 -2.13
C ALA A 61 -12.34 -0.79 -2.39
N LEU A 62 -11.73 -0.68 -3.58
CA LEU A 62 -10.50 -1.41 -3.92
C LEU A 62 -9.30 -0.95 -3.07
N PHE A 63 -9.14 0.35 -2.84
CA PHE A 63 -8.06 0.87 -1.99
C PHE A 63 -8.27 0.58 -0.50
N LEU A 64 -9.51 0.58 -0.03
CA LEU A 64 -9.88 0.08 1.30
C LEU A 64 -9.48 -1.40 1.45
N LEU A 65 -9.86 -2.23 0.48
CA LEU A 65 -9.53 -3.66 0.49
C LEU A 65 -8.02 -3.89 0.39
N LEU A 66 -7.32 -3.11 -0.43
CA LEU A 66 -5.87 -3.13 -0.53
C LEU A 66 -5.21 -2.80 0.81
N GLY A 67 -5.67 -1.75 1.50
CA GLY A 67 -5.19 -1.39 2.83
C GLY A 67 -5.42 -2.51 3.85
N LEU A 68 -6.62 -3.10 3.85
CA LEU A 68 -6.96 -4.23 4.71
C LEU A 68 -6.05 -5.44 4.44
N MET A 69 -5.85 -5.77 3.16
CA MET A 69 -5.03 -6.90 2.73
C MET A 69 -3.57 -6.70 3.15
N ILE A 70 -2.99 -5.51 2.93
CA ILE A 70 -1.63 -5.18 3.33
C ILE A 70 -1.48 -5.26 4.85
N GLY A 71 -2.41 -4.67 5.61
CA GLY A 71 -2.37 -4.74 7.06
C GLY A 71 -2.45 -6.17 7.58
N ALA A 72 -3.35 -6.97 7.01
CA ALA A 72 -3.47 -8.39 7.32
C ALA A 72 -2.20 -9.18 6.97
N PHE A 73 -1.58 -8.93 5.81
CA PHE A 73 -0.30 -9.54 5.45
C PHE A 73 0.83 -9.14 6.40
N GLY A 74 0.88 -7.88 6.81
CA GLY A 74 1.84 -7.41 7.79
C GLY A 74 1.81 -8.19 9.11
N LEU A 75 0.61 -8.65 9.49
CA LEU A 75 0.37 -9.46 10.68
C LEU A 75 0.64 -10.96 10.42
N LEU A 76 0.15 -11.49 9.29
CA LEU A 76 0.19 -12.91 8.91
C LEU A 76 1.55 -13.39 8.37
N MET A 77 2.37 -12.48 7.81
CA MET A 77 3.69 -12.81 7.27
C MET A 77 4.55 -13.51 8.34
N ASN A 78 4.33 -13.21 9.62
CA ASN A 78 5.07 -13.84 10.71
C ASN A 78 4.74 -15.33 10.86
N GLU A 79 3.46 -15.71 10.92
CA GLU A 79 3.04 -17.11 11.05
C GLU A 79 3.41 -17.94 9.80
N VAL A 80 3.36 -17.33 8.62
CA VAL A 80 3.67 -17.99 7.36
C VAL A 80 5.17 -18.16 7.17
N MET A 81 5.99 -17.16 7.51
CA MET A 81 7.44 -17.24 7.39
C MET A 81 8.05 -18.20 8.42
N GLU A 82 7.51 -18.26 9.64
CA GLU A 82 7.91 -19.22 10.67
C GLU A 82 7.59 -20.66 10.26
N ARG A 83 6.40 -20.91 9.70
CA ARG A 83 6.01 -22.25 9.21
C ARG A 83 6.72 -22.70 7.93
N ARG A 84 7.11 -21.76 7.05
CA ARG A 84 7.63 -22.09 5.70
C ARG A 84 9.15 -22.06 5.61
N PHE A 85 9.84 -21.27 6.43
CA PHE A 85 11.29 -21.10 6.37
C PHE A 85 12.02 -21.40 7.68
N GLY A 86 11.32 -21.90 8.70
CA GLY A 86 11.89 -22.52 9.90
C GLY A 86 12.58 -21.59 10.87
N GLU A 87 13.03 -20.40 10.46
CA GLU A 87 13.74 -19.43 11.30
C GLU A 87 13.88 -18.04 10.65
N ALA A 88 13.11 -17.73 9.60
CA ALA A 88 13.14 -16.40 8.96
C ALA A 88 12.32 -15.39 9.78
N SER A 89 12.78 -15.10 10.99
CA SER A 89 12.22 -14.02 11.81
C SER A 89 12.59 -12.67 11.18
N THR A 90 11.58 -11.86 10.88
CA THR A 90 11.77 -10.49 10.40
C THR A 90 12.47 -9.65 11.49
N LEU A 91 13.14 -8.54 11.14
CA LEU A 91 13.74 -7.61 12.12
C LEU A 91 12.71 -7.15 13.17
N ALA A 92 11.42 -7.12 12.81
CA ALA A 92 10.32 -6.84 13.72
C ALA A 92 10.24 -7.83 14.90
N TYR A 93 10.67 -9.08 14.72
CA TYR A 93 10.72 -10.11 15.78
C TYR A 93 12.13 -10.34 16.33
N ALA A 94 13.20 -10.12 15.54
CA ALA A 94 14.56 -9.97 16.09
C ALA A 94 14.64 -8.78 17.08
N ALA A 95 13.63 -7.91 17.08
CA ALA A 95 13.46 -6.89 18.08
C ALA A 95 12.95 -7.36 19.44
N ARG A 96 12.49 -8.61 19.59
CA ARG A 96 12.24 -9.20 20.93
C ARG A 96 13.53 -9.46 21.71
N THR A 97 14.68 -9.49 21.03
CA THR A 97 16.00 -9.53 21.67
C THR A 97 16.69 -8.16 21.68
N LEU A 98 16.15 -7.17 20.97
CA LEU A 98 16.63 -5.79 21.04
C LEU A 98 15.99 -5.08 22.24
N PRO A 99 16.72 -4.21 22.96
CA PRO A 99 16.21 -3.46 24.11
C PRO A 99 15.31 -2.29 23.66
N VAL A 100 14.23 -2.59 22.93
CA VAL A 100 13.31 -1.62 22.33
C VAL A 100 11.90 -1.91 22.84
N PRO A 101 11.13 -0.90 23.26
CA PRO A 101 9.78 -1.12 23.78
C PRO A 101 8.81 -1.55 22.67
N GLU A 102 7.87 -2.44 22.99
CA GLU A 102 6.91 -3.05 22.05
C GLU A 102 6.04 -2.02 21.30
N TRP A 103 5.57 -0.98 22.00
CA TRP A 103 4.76 0.08 21.38
C TRP A 103 5.54 0.85 20.29
N LEU A 104 6.85 0.98 20.44
CA LEU A 104 7.70 1.67 19.47
C LEU A 104 7.93 0.82 18.23
N LEU A 105 8.07 -0.50 18.40
CA LEU A 105 8.15 -1.45 17.29
C LEU A 105 6.85 -1.45 16.49
N PHE A 106 5.72 -1.54 17.16
CA PHE A 106 4.41 -1.48 16.53
C PHE A 106 4.19 -0.14 15.80
N ALA A 107 4.46 1.00 16.44
CA ALA A 107 4.32 2.31 15.81
C ALA A 107 5.24 2.44 14.58
N THR A 108 6.50 2.00 14.68
CA THR A 108 7.44 2.05 13.55
C THR A 108 6.98 1.16 12.42
N PHE A 109 6.44 -0.02 12.72
CA PHE A 109 5.85 -0.95 11.75
C PHE A 109 4.68 -0.33 11.00
N VAL A 110 3.71 0.25 11.71
CA VAL A 110 2.53 0.91 11.12
C VAL A 110 2.96 2.06 10.20
N VAL A 111 3.90 2.90 10.65
CA VAL A 111 4.41 4.02 9.86
C VAL A 111 5.17 3.53 8.63
N LYS A 112 6.01 2.50 8.78
CA LYS A 112 6.75 1.87 7.69
C LYS A 112 5.81 1.32 6.63
N ASP A 113 4.83 0.49 7.01
CA ASP A 113 3.91 -0.11 6.05
C ASP A 113 3.04 0.96 5.38
N THR A 114 2.57 1.94 6.15
CA THR A 114 1.84 3.08 5.58
C THR A 114 2.66 3.77 4.51
N VAL A 115 3.88 4.24 4.84
CA VAL A 115 4.72 4.99 3.89
C VAL A 115 5.13 4.13 2.69
N TYR A 116 5.53 2.89 2.93
CA TYR A 116 6.01 1.98 1.90
C TYR A 116 4.92 1.68 0.87
N TYR A 117 3.77 1.20 1.32
CA TYR A 117 2.70 0.81 0.39
C TYR A 117 1.96 2.02 -0.18
N PHE A 118 1.86 3.13 0.56
CA PHE A 118 1.36 4.39 0.01
C PHE A 118 2.19 4.84 -1.19
N ALA A 119 3.53 4.79 -1.07
CA ALA A 119 4.45 5.19 -2.13
C ALA A 119 4.43 4.21 -3.32
N LEU A 120 4.23 2.92 -3.08
CA LEU A 120 4.19 1.91 -4.15
C LEU A 120 2.85 1.80 -4.86
N TRP A 121 1.74 2.20 -4.23
CA TRP A 121 0.39 2.02 -4.78
C TRP A 121 -0.39 3.30 -4.99
N VAL A 122 -0.62 4.07 -3.94
CA VAL A 122 -1.53 5.23 -3.97
C VAL A 122 -0.91 6.35 -4.81
N LEU A 123 0.34 6.70 -4.54
CA LEU A 123 1.06 7.74 -5.29
C LEU A 123 1.13 7.46 -6.80
N PRO A 124 1.65 6.32 -7.28
CA PRO A 124 1.76 6.07 -8.72
C PRO A 124 0.39 6.00 -9.41
N PHE A 125 -0.63 5.44 -8.76
CA PHE A 125 -1.98 5.40 -9.32
C PHE A 125 -2.53 6.81 -9.55
N VAL A 126 -2.47 7.66 -8.52
CA VAL A 126 -2.98 9.04 -8.62
C VAL A 126 -2.11 9.88 -9.55
N ALA A 127 -0.79 9.68 -9.56
CA ALA A 127 0.10 10.38 -10.47
C ALA A 127 -0.20 10.02 -11.94
N GLY A 128 -0.47 8.75 -12.24
CA GLY A 128 -0.86 8.32 -13.59
C GLY A 128 -2.17 8.95 -14.03
N PHE A 129 -3.18 8.96 -13.15
CA PHE A 129 -4.46 9.63 -13.41
C PHE A 129 -4.32 11.16 -13.53
N ALA A 130 -3.51 11.79 -12.68
CA ALA A 130 -3.26 13.22 -12.72
C ALA A 130 -2.61 13.65 -14.05
N LEU A 131 -1.63 12.87 -14.54
CA LEU A 131 -0.99 13.14 -15.82
C LEU A 131 -1.97 12.97 -17.00
N ALA A 132 -2.87 11.99 -16.94
CA ALA A 132 -3.89 11.77 -17.96
C ALA A 132 -5.03 12.80 -17.93
N SER A 133 -5.33 13.37 -16.76
CA SER A 133 -6.47 14.27 -16.54
C SER A 133 -6.61 15.43 -17.55
N PRO A 134 -5.56 16.19 -17.93
CA PRO A 134 -5.70 17.26 -18.93
C PRO A 134 -6.09 16.74 -20.31
N PHE A 135 -5.66 15.52 -20.68
CA PHE A 135 -5.98 14.92 -21.99
C PHE A 135 -7.42 14.43 -22.08
N VAL A 136 -8.02 14.07 -20.94
CA VAL A 136 -9.39 13.53 -20.84
C VAL A 136 -10.41 14.63 -20.47
N GLY A 137 -9.96 15.89 -20.37
CA GLY A 137 -10.81 17.03 -20.01
C GLY A 137 -11.27 17.01 -18.55
N VAL A 138 -10.49 16.40 -17.65
CA VAL A 138 -10.76 16.37 -16.20
C VAL A 138 -9.90 17.44 -15.52
N PRO A 139 -10.47 18.30 -14.65
CA PRO A 139 -9.69 19.30 -13.94
C PRO A 139 -8.76 18.65 -12.91
N LEU A 140 -7.56 19.22 -12.73
CA LEU A 140 -6.53 18.74 -11.79
C LEU A 140 -6.97 18.75 -10.32
N THR A 141 -8.05 19.45 -9.99
CA THR A 141 -8.68 19.41 -8.66
C THR A 141 -9.21 18.02 -8.32
N VAL A 142 -9.66 17.23 -9.31
CA VAL A 142 -10.20 15.89 -9.09
C VAL A 142 -9.10 14.90 -8.69
N PRO A 143 -7.97 14.76 -9.42
CA PRO A 143 -6.83 13.96 -8.96
C PRO A 143 -6.29 14.39 -7.58
N ALA A 144 -6.24 15.69 -7.29
CA ALA A 144 -5.78 16.20 -5.99
C ALA A 144 -6.72 15.78 -4.85
N LEU A 145 -8.03 15.88 -5.06
CA LEU A 145 -9.02 15.37 -4.10
C LEU A 145 -8.94 13.85 -3.98
N LEU A 146 -8.79 13.15 -5.10
CA LEU A 146 -8.66 11.69 -5.16
C LEU A 146 -7.43 11.21 -4.39
N LEU A 147 -6.32 11.95 -4.42
CA LEU A 147 -5.15 11.65 -3.59
C LEU A 147 -5.54 11.58 -2.11
N LEU A 148 -6.22 12.61 -1.61
CA LEU A 148 -6.64 12.67 -0.22
C LEU A 148 -7.63 11.56 0.12
N THR A 149 -8.68 11.39 -0.68
CA THR A 149 -9.76 10.45 -0.35
C THR A 149 -9.32 8.98 -0.49
N LEU A 150 -8.48 8.65 -1.48
CA LEU A 150 -7.87 7.31 -1.57
C LEU A 150 -6.86 7.06 -0.45
N SER A 151 -6.09 8.07 -0.04
CA SER A 151 -5.22 7.95 1.14
C SER A 151 -6.04 7.56 2.37
N LEU A 152 -7.13 8.28 2.64
CA LEU A 152 -8.00 8.00 3.79
C LEU A 152 -8.64 6.61 3.69
N SER A 153 -9.08 6.21 2.50
CA SER A 153 -9.66 4.88 2.28
C SER A 153 -8.64 3.76 2.53
N PHE A 154 -7.43 3.90 1.98
CA PHE A 154 -6.33 2.98 2.22
C PHE A 154 -5.95 2.88 3.70
N LEU A 155 -5.78 4.02 4.36
CA LEU A 155 -5.48 4.08 5.80
C LEU A 155 -6.58 3.47 6.66
N THR A 156 -7.85 3.64 6.27
CA THR A 156 -8.98 3.05 6.98
C THR A 156 -8.95 1.53 6.89
N GLY A 157 -8.65 0.97 5.71
CA GLY A 157 -8.46 -0.47 5.54
C GLY A 157 -7.29 -1.00 6.38
N LEU A 158 -6.16 -0.31 6.33
CA LEU A 158 -4.97 -0.67 7.10
C LEU A 158 -5.23 -0.64 8.62
N ALA A 159 -5.86 0.43 9.11
CA ALA A 159 -6.22 0.58 10.51
C ALA A 159 -7.23 -0.49 10.96
N ALA A 160 -8.19 -0.85 10.10
CA ALA A 160 -9.14 -1.93 10.40
C ALA A 160 -8.44 -3.28 10.59
N ALA A 161 -7.44 -3.60 9.76
CA ALA A 161 -6.65 -4.83 9.94
C ALA A 161 -5.90 -4.85 11.28
N PHE A 162 -5.24 -3.75 11.65
CA PHE A 162 -4.53 -3.65 12.93
C PHE A 162 -5.45 -3.62 14.15
N PHE A 163 -6.63 -3.02 14.02
CA PHE A 163 -7.64 -3.06 15.06
C PHE A 163 -8.12 -4.50 15.29
N LEU A 164 -8.45 -5.21 14.21
CA LEU A 164 -8.88 -6.61 14.29
C LEU A 164 -7.79 -7.49 14.90
N SER A 165 -6.53 -7.30 14.55
CA SER A 165 -5.45 -8.07 15.21
C SER A 165 -5.32 -7.75 16.69
N THR A 166 -5.55 -6.51 17.12
CA THR A 166 -5.47 -6.17 18.55
C THR A 166 -6.65 -6.76 19.34
N VAL A 167 -7.82 -6.91 18.72
CA VAL A 167 -9.02 -7.44 19.39
C VAL A 167 -9.01 -8.96 19.48
N TYR A 168 -8.48 -9.65 18.47
CA TYR A 168 -8.56 -11.11 18.34
C TYR A 168 -7.27 -11.87 18.67
N THR A 169 -6.19 -11.18 19.07
CA THR A 169 -4.91 -11.78 19.48
C THR A 169 -4.51 -11.28 20.87
#